data_AF-A0A397EBL4-F1
#
_entry.id   AF-A0A397EBL4-F1
#
_cell.length_a   1.000
_cell.length_b   1.000
_cell.length_c   1.000
_cell.angle_alpha   90.00
_cell.angle_beta   90.00
_cell.angle_gamma   90.00
#
_symmetry.space_group_name_H-M   'P 1'
#
loop_
_entity.id
_entity.type
_entity.pdbx_description
1 polymer ?
#
loop_
_entity_poly.entity_id
_entity_poly.type
_entity_poly.pdbx_seq_one_letter_code
_entity_poly.pdbx_strand_id
1 'polypeptide(L)'
;VGVTEVNRHTNLRQVHDVELVNVTFPSINIPVTLVHIIDNRSPFAKFKTEDHFRDCNLQMLCLYSGIDHTFSTNVYARKAYKSEDFVVNEHFSDCAEFTPDGGVVIHYDRFHTHEMSMWS
;
A
#
# COMPACT_ATOMS: atom_id res chain seq x y z
N VAL A 1 -1.94 8.22 3.56
CA VAL A 1 -2.59 6.90 3.83
C VAL A 1 -2.86 6.83 5.31
N GLY A 2 -4.04 6.40 5.72
CA GLY A 2 -4.42 6.31 7.13
C GLY A 2 -4.42 4.86 7.60
N VAL A 3 -3.97 4.62 8.82
CA VAL A 3 -3.97 3.31 9.48
C VAL A 3 -4.70 3.45 10.79
N THR A 4 -5.53 2.47 11.11
CA THR A 4 -6.23 2.42 12.39
C THR A 4 -6.01 1.08 13.06
N GLU A 5 -5.97 1.11 14.38
CA GLU A 5 -5.89 -0.09 15.22
C GLU A 5 -6.72 0.13 16.49
N VAL A 6 -6.98 -0.94 17.22
CA VAL A 6 -7.57 -0.92 18.55
C VAL A 6 -6.45 -1.07 19.56
N ASN A 7 -6.29 -0.08 20.43
CA ASN A 7 -5.33 -0.16 21.52
C ASN A 7 -5.76 -1.24 22.52
N ARG A 8 -4.92 -2.24 22.76
CA ARG A 8 -5.27 -3.39 23.60
C ARG A 8 -5.45 -3.07 25.09
N HIS A 9 -4.89 -1.96 25.57
CA HIS A 9 -5.00 -1.58 26.98
C HIS A 9 -6.28 -0.76 27.23
N THR A 10 -6.64 0.11 26.29
CA THR A 10 -7.77 1.03 26.46
C THR A 10 -9.02 0.61 25.69
N ASN A 11 -8.92 -0.35 24.76
CA ASN A 11 -9.94 -0.71 23.77
C ASN A 11 -10.42 0.45 22.88
N LEU A 12 -9.67 1.55 22.82
CA LEU A 12 -9.98 2.69 21.97
C LEU A 12 -9.33 2.54 20.60
N ARG A 13 -10.04 2.99 19.56
CA ARG A 13 -9.49 3.09 18.20
C ARG A 13 -8.48 4.22 18.13
N GLN A 14 -7.29 3.91 17.63
CA GLN A 14 -6.25 4.88 17.32
C GLN A 14 -6.16 5.05 15.79
N VAL A 15 -5.83 6.25 15.36
CA VAL A 15 -5.69 6.62 13.94
C VAL A 15 -4.32 7.23 13.76
N HIS A 16 -3.62 6.79 12.72
CA HIS A 16 -2.27 7.20 12.39
C HIS A 16 -2.20 7.50 10.90
N ASP A 17 -1.62 8.63 10.53
CA ASP A 17 -1.15 8.82 9.17
C ASP A 17 0.20 8.12 9.01
N VAL A 18 0.39 7.47 7.86
CA VAL A 18 1.66 6.84 7.50
C VAL A 18 2.32 7.59 6.36
N GLU A 19 3.59 7.94 6.56
CA GLU A 19 4.40 8.67 5.59
C GLU A 19 4.77 7.76 4.42
N LEU A 20 4.48 8.18 3.19
CA LEU A 20 4.94 7.46 2.00
C LEU A 20 6.27 8.03 1.52
N VAL A 21 7.12 7.17 0.95
CA VAL A 21 8.35 7.58 0.27
C VAL A 21 8.04 8.58 -0.84
N ASN A 22 6.99 8.30 -1.62
CA ASN A 22 6.45 9.20 -2.63
C ASN A 22 4.94 9.38 -2.39
N VAL A 23 4.50 10.63 -2.23
CA VAL A 23 3.10 10.99 -2.00
C VAL A 23 2.42 11.60 -3.23
N THR A 24 3.20 12.03 -4.22
CA THR A 24 2.72 12.72 -5.42
C THR A 24 3.40 12.15 -6.65
N PHE A 25 2.60 11.92 -7.68
CA PHE A 25 3.07 11.48 -8.99
C PHE A 25 2.57 12.49 -10.02
N PRO A 26 3.46 13.17 -10.78
CA PRO A 26 3.05 14.15 -11.78
C PRO A 26 2.16 13.56 -12.88
N SER A 27 2.36 12.28 -13.20
CA SER A 27 1.54 11.50 -14.13
C SER A 27 1.60 10.03 -13.71
N ILE A 28 0.47 9.32 -13.79
CA ILE A 28 0.38 7.89 -13.52
C ILE A 28 -0.26 7.23 -14.73
N ASN A 29 0.58 6.62 -15.57
CA ASN A 29 0.15 5.87 -16.76
C ASN A 29 0.48 4.38 -16.67
N ILE A 30 1.21 3.97 -15.62
CA ILE A 30 1.61 2.60 -15.31
C ILE A 30 1.35 2.32 -13.82
N PRO A 31 1.23 1.05 -13.41
CA PRO A 31 1.21 0.66 -12.00
C PRO A 31 2.30 1.35 -11.17
N VAL A 32 1.93 1.82 -9.98
CA VAL A 32 2.87 2.41 -9.02
C VAL A 32 2.76 1.67 -7.69
N THR A 33 3.91 1.46 -7.05
CA THR A 33 3.98 0.90 -5.71
C THR A 33 4.08 2.02 -4.70
N LEU A 34 3.12 2.10 -3.78
CA LEU A 34 3.19 3.00 -2.64
C LEU A 34 3.98 2.33 -1.53
N VAL A 35 5.02 3.01 -1.05
CA VAL A 35 5.95 2.47 -0.05
C VAL A 35 5.91 3.31 1.21
N HIS A 36 5.71 2.67 2.36
CA HIS A 36 5.96 3.23 3.68
C HIS A 36 7.14 2.47 4.31
N ILE A 37 8.16 3.20 4.75
CA ILE A 37 9.32 2.61 5.42
C ILE A 37 8.98 2.41 6.91
N ILE A 38 9.10 1.18 7.39
CA ILE A 38 8.90 0.84 8.80
C ILE A 38 10.20 1.09 9.57
N ASP A 39 10.40 2.34 10.00
CA ASP A 39 11.48 2.73 10.93
C ASP A 39 10.95 2.80 12.38
N ASN A 40 11.80 3.23 13.33
CA ASN A 40 11.43 3.34 14.75
C ASN A 40 10.28 4.33 15.05
N ARG A 41 9.91 5.20 14.10
CA ARG A 41 8.82 6.17 14.23
C ARG A 41 7.52 5.66 13.60
N SER A 42 7.60 4.62 12.79
CA SER A 42 6.44 4.00 12.16
C SER A 42 5.47 3.44 13.21
N PRO A 43 4.13 3.62 13.04
CA PRO A 43 3.16 2.98 13.91
C PRO A 43 3.21 1.44 13.83
N PHE A 44 3.82 0.89 12.78
CA PHE A 44 4.00 -0.54 12.60
C PHE A 44 5.21 -1.14 13.34
N ALA A 45 6.16 -0.32 13.83
CA ALA A 45 7.42 -0.79 14.42
C ALA A 45 7.24 -1.70 15.67
N LYS A 46 6.10 -1.55 16.34
CA LYS A 46 5.70 -2.34 17.51
C LYS A 46 5.26 -3.76 17.15
N PHE A 47 4.88 -4.03 15.90
CA PHE A 47 4.45 -5.35 15.49
C PHE A 47 5.65 -6.27 15.31
N LYS A 48 5.54 -7.50 15.84
CA LYS A 48 6.60 -8.51 15.81
C LYS A 48 6.19 -9.77 15.06
N THR A 49 4.89 -10.03 15.00
CA THR A 49 4.29 -11.13 14.25
C THR A 49 3.03 -10.62 13.55
N GLU A 50 2.62 -11.31 12.49
CA GLU A 50 1.39 -11.01 11.73
C GLU A 50 0.12 -11.15 12.58
N ASP A 51 0.12 -12.04 13.57
CA ASP A 51 -1.01 -12.23 14.48
C ASP A 51 -1.37 -10.93 15.23
N HIS A 52 -0.39 -10.05 15.46
CA HIS A 52 -0.67 -8.76 16.07
C HIS A 52 -1.65 -7.91 15.25
N PHE A 53 -1.66 -8.05 13.92
CA PHE A 53 -2.57 -7.29 13.06
C PHE A 53 -4.03 -7.65 13.32
N ARG A 54 -4.31 -8.94 13.55
CA ARG A 54 -5.67 -9.42 13.88
C ARG A 54 -6.04 -9.02 15.30
N ASP A 55 -5.11 -9.19 16.25
CA ASP A 55 -5.30 -8.86 17.67
C ASP A 55 -5.72 -7.40 17.89
N CYS A 56 -5.19 -6.46 17.08
CA CYS A 56 -5.54 -5.05 17.17
C CYS A 56 -6.57 -4.59 16.13
N ASN A 57 -7.18 -5.49 15.34
CA ASN A 57 -8.09 -5.12 14.25
C ASN A 57 -7.51 -4.02 13.35
N LEU A 58 -6.27 -4.25 12.89
CA LEU A 58 -5.54 -3.35 12.02
C LEU A 58 -6.30 -3.12 10.71
N GLN A 59 -6.44 -1.85 10.33
CA GLN A 59 -7.08 -1.46 9.07
C GLN A 59 -6.27 -0.35 8.43
N MET A 60 -6.16 -0.36 7.11
CA MET A 60 -5.53 0.71 6.33
C MET A 60 -6.51 1.26 5.31
N LEU A 61 -6.56 2.58 5.19
CA LEU A 61 -7.32 3.31 4.18
C LEU A 61 -6.34 4.09 3.29
N CYS A 62 -6.32 3.72 2.02
CA CYS A 62 -5.66 4.46 0.97
C CYS A 62 -6.70 5.36 0.29
N LEU A 63 -6.42 6.67 0.24
CA LEU A 63 -7.16 7.64 -0.54
C LEU A 63 -6.21 8.18 -1.60
N TYR A 64 -6.66 8.16 -2.85
CA TYR A 64 -5.97 8.74 -3.98
C TYR A 64 -6.86 9.83 -4.59
N SER A 65 -6.23 10.94 -4.96
CA SER A 65 -6.86 12.01 -5.73
C SER A 65 -5.96 12.39 -6.89
N GLY A 66 -6.56 12.66 -8.04
CA GLY A 66 -5.83 13.06 -9.24
C GLY A 66 -6.70 13.89 -10.17
N ILE A 67 -6.13 14.31 -11.29
CA ILE A 67 -6.84 14.98 -12.37
C ILE A 67 -7.03 13.97 -13.50
N ASP A 68 -8.28 13.76 -13.91
CA ASP A 68 -8.59 13.05 -15.14
C ASP A 68 -8.37 14.02 -16.32
N HIS A 69 -7.44 13.68 -17.22
CA HIS A 69 -7.08 14.54 -18.35
C HIS A 69 -8.15 14.56 -19.46
N THR A 70 -9.01 13.54 -19.56
CA THR A 70 -10.08 13.48 -20.56
C THR A 70 -11.18 14.48 -20.25
N PHE A 71 -11.55 14.60 -18.97
CA PHE A 71 -12.63 15.48 -18.51
C PHE A 71 -12.13 16.76 -17.82
N SER A 72 -10.81 16.87 -17.57
CA SER A 72 -10.19 17.97 -16.81
C SER A 72 -10.80 18.17 -15.42
N THR A 73 -11.14 17.07 -14.76
CA THR A 73 -11.83 17.06 -13.47
C THR A 73 -11.04 16.32 -12.41
N ASN A 74 -11.21 16.72 -11.14
CA ASN A 74 -10.68 15.94 -10.04
C ASN A 74 -11.40 14.60 -9.91
N VAL A 75 -10.63 13.54 -9.77
CA VAL A 75 -11.10 12.18 -9.49
C VAL A 75 -10.55 11.71 -8.14
N TYR A 76 -11.31 10.84 -7.49
CA TYR A 76 -10.97 10.28 -6.19
C TYR A 76 -11.19 8.77 -6.21
N ALA A 77 -10.24 8.03 -5.68
CA ALA A 77 -10.35 6.59 -5.47
C ALA A 77 -9.98 6.27 -4.02
N ARG A 78 -10.64 5.27 -3.44
CA ARG A 78 -10.30 4.79 -2.11
C ARG A 78 -10.26 3.27 -2.07
N LYS A 79 -9.33 2.73 -1.27
CA LYS A 79 -9.22 1.30 -1.00
C LYS A 79 -8.97 1.09 0.48
N ALA A 80 -9.72 0.17 1.07
CA ALA A 80 -9.51 -0.27 2.44
C ALA A 80 -8.91 -1.68 2.45
N TYR A 81 -8.01 -1.92 3.39
CA TYR A 81 -7.37 -3.19 3.69
C TYR A 81 -7.60 -3.53 5.16
N LYS A 82 -7.89 -4.79 5.44
CA LYS A 82 -8.08 -5.36 6.78
C LYS A 82 -6.85 -6.14 7.20
N SER A 83 -6.82 -6.58 8.46
CA SER A 83 -5.75 -7.39 9.03
C SER A 83 -5.35 -8.58 8.16
N GLU A 84 -6.31 -9.24 7.50
CA GLU A 84 -6.06 -10.43 6.67
C GLU A 84 -5.48 -10.09 5.29
N ASP A 85 -5.54 -8.83 4.85
CA ASP A 85 -5.00 -8.40 3.56
C ASP A 85 -3.49 -8.05 3.65
N PHE A 86 -2.93 -7.99 4.86
CA PHE A 86 -1.50 -7.74 5.06
C PHE A 86 -0.72 -9.05 4.93
N VAL A 87 0.27 -9.05 4.05
CA VAL A 87 1.18 -10.16 3.80
C VAL A 87 2.60 -9.71 4.14
N VAL A 88 3.35 -10.51 4.89
CA VAL A 88 4.70 -10.18 5.37
C VAL A 88 5.73 -11.07 4.68
N ASN A 89 6.96 -10.56 4.51
CA ASN A 89 8.07 -11.23 3.82
C ASN A 89 7.76 -11.57 2.35
N GLU A 90 6.92 -10.76 1.72
CA GLU A 90 6.57 -10.89 0.30
C GLU A 90 6.79 -9.58 -0.45
N HIS A 91 6.87 -9.68 -1.77
CA HIS A 91 6.92 -8.55 -2.68
C HIS A 91 5.91 -8.75 -3.82
N PHE A 92 5.42 -7.67 -4.41
CA PHE A 92 4.56 -7.75 -5.59
C PHE A 92 5.34 -8.33 -6.77
N SER A 93 4.71 -9.23 -7.53
CA SER A 93 5.28 -9.71 -8.79
C SER A 93 5.44 -8.55 -9.78
N ASP A 94 6.49 -8.59 -10.60
CA ASP A 94 6.65 -7.62 -11.69
C ASP A 94 5.50 -7.74 -12.69
N CYS A 95 4.72 -6.65 -12.81
CA CYS A 95 3.57 -6.55 -13.72
C CYS A 95 3.79 -5.56 -14.87
N ALA A 96 4.98 -4.95 -14.97
CA ALA A 96 5.34 -4.04 -16.05
C ALA A 96 6.63 -4.50 -16.72
N GLU A 97 6.63 -4.63 -18.04
CA GLU A 97 7.76 -5.09 -18.84
C GLU A 97 8.11 -4.04 -19.90
N PHE A 98 9.38 -3.62 -19.93
CA PHE A 98 9.88 -2.73 -20.96
C PHE A 98 10.19 -3.52 -22.22
N THR A 99 9.63 -3.08 -23.33
CA THR A 99 9.81 -3.71 -24.64
C THR A 99 11.06 -3.16 -25.34
N PRO A 100 11.71 -3.94 -26.24
CA PRO A 100 12.91 -3.50 -26.95
C PRO A 100 12.75 -2.23 -27.79
N ASP A 101 11.53 -1.91 -28.22
CA ASP A 101 11.17 -0.71 -28.98
C ASP A 101 10.83 0.51 -28.09
N GLY A 102 10.99 0.39 -26.76
CA GLY A 102 10.82 1.48 -25.81
C GLY A 102 9.40 1.66 -25.29
N GLY A 103 8.47 0.76 -25.64
CA GLY A 103 7.14 0.69 -25.03
C GLY A 103 7.13 -0.03 -23.67
N VAL A 104 5.96 -0.06 -23.03
CA VAL A 104 5.71 -0.80 -21.78
C VAL A 104 4.49 -1.69 -21.96
N VAL A 105 4.61 -2.97 -21.61
CA VAL A 105 3.49 -3.91 -21.51
C VAL A 105 3.12 -4.09 -20.05
N ILE A 106 1.84 -3.94 -19.73
CA ILE A 106 1.30 -4.15 -18.39
C ILE A 106 0.55 -5.49 -18.34
N HIS A 107 1.06 -6.40 -17.53
CA HIS A 107 0.49 -7.73 -17.26
C HIS A 107 -0.50 -7.65 -16.07
N TYR A 108 -1.75 -7.25 -16.35
CA TYR A 108 -2.78 -7.04 -15.31
C TYR A 108 -3.19 -8.32 -14.57
N ASP A 109 -2.97 -9.48 -15.18
CA ASP A 109 -3.12 -10.79 -14.54
C ASP A 109 -2.17 -10.98 -13.34
N ARG A 110 -1.04 -10.26 -13.33
CA ARG A 110 -0.03 -10.26 -12.25
C ARG A 110 -0.15 -9.09 -11.29
N PHE A 111 -1.05 -8.14 -11.55
CA PHE A 111 -1.13 -6.89 -10.77
C PHE A 111 -1.41 -7.13 -9.27
N HIS A 112 -2.13 -8.21 -8.95
CA HIS A 112 -2.48 -8.57 -7.58
C HIS A 112 -1.62 -9.72 -7.04
N THR A 113 -0.68 -10.25 -7.82
CA THR A 113 0.14 -11.38 -7.40
C THR A 113 1.34 -10.90 -6.60
N HIS A 114 1.75 -11.74 -5.65
CA HIS A 114 2.88 -11.49 -4.78
C HIS A 114 3.66 -12.79 -4.57
N GLU A 115 4.94 -12.63 -4.28
CA GLU A 115 5.91 -13.71 -4.20
C GLU A 115 6.76 -13.56 -2.94
N MET A 116 7.14 -14.70 -2.36
CA MET A 116 7.99 -14.74 -1.18
C MET A 116 9.34 -14.08 -1.46
N SER A 117 9.71 -13.12 -0.61
CA SER A 117 11.00 -12.46 -0.67
C SER A 117 12.11 -13.46 -0.34
N MET A 118 13.07 -13.62 -1.24
CA MET A 118 14.29 -14.42 -1.00
C MET A 118 15.41 -13.60 -0.36
N TRP A 119 15.18 -12.32 -0.05
CA TRP A 119 16.19 -11.45 0.57
C TRP A 119 16.18 -11.65 2.10
N SER A 120 17.29 -12.17 2.63
CA SER A 120 17.62 -12.28 4.06
C SER A 120 18.47 -11.11 4.53
#